data_AF-A0A4Q1AVJ7-F1
#
_entry.id   AF-A0A4Q1AVJ7-F1
#
_cell.length_a   1.000
_cell.length_b   1.000
_cell.length_c   1.000
_cell.angle_alpha   90.00
_cell.angle_beta   90.00
_cell.angle_gamma   90.00
#
_symmetry.space_group_name_H-M   'P 1'
#
loop_
_entity.id
_entity.type
_entity.pdbx_description
1 polymer ?
#
loop_
_entity_poly.entity_id
_entity_poly.type
_entity_poly.pdbx_seq_one_letter_code
_entity_poly.pdbx_strand_id
1 'polypeptide(L)'
;MIKSTSETLFRLSNLDKEQQRISYQLGGEILQYGSDDANLYTRKIYLDDKMKVYEGIENQIEKTTAQNLASDSTMKEIKELLEYVKQEVQKGITATTDQDAREAIATNLKGVKENLYMLANEQMEGEYLYAGSDSMKQPFVKDDSGKVTYQGDSFLRKVVVEDGSYRERGITGFENFMYTVEAALKGETLEFSAEERILDESSYEWKLEASTPVTTAPATINFQANDVLIDENGTSWKVNDTIPSLENSNGDSIAITGTGPYSLDMSSIAITPATATVPTELSTAQLVKYDEEGLPTADTLSVKASSTLGKDYEVVLPNVDGTKFEAKGNTFDIMDKIINALEQKDADGNDIPNALATEELTESLKLIQTANDAANSGHAKLGGRNKVFEISLERVSAKHTLFQKMNTEINGADLTKLAVEAKALEITYTAMYATINKIHQLSLVNFVR
;
A
#
# COMPACT_ATOMS: atom_id res chain seq x y z
N MET A 1 51.62 -46.42 46.98
CA MET A 1 52.03 -45.07 46.51
C MET A 1 51.38 -44.74 45.16
N ILE A 2 51.55 -45.56 44.11
CA ILE A 2 50.94 -45.36 42.76
C ILE A 2 49.41 -45.14 42.79
N LYS A 3 48.67 -45.92 43.59
CA LYS A 3 47.21 -45.77 43.75
C LYS A 3 46.80 -44.41 44.34
N SER A 4 47.57 -43.91 45.32
CA SER A 4 47.31 -42.60 45.96
C SER A 4 47.66 -41.42 45.06
N THR A 5 48.74 -41.52 44.26
CA THR A 5 49.08 -40.52 43.25
C THR A 5 48.05 -40.47 42.12
N SER A 6 47.59 -41.63 41.64
CA SER A 6 46.53 -41.72 40.63
C SER A 6 45.20 -41.15 41.11
N GLU A 7 44.82 -41.42 42.37
CA GLU A 7 43.62 -40.84 43.00
C GLU A 7 43.73 -39.32 43.15
N THR A 8 44.92 -38.82 43.47
CA THR A 8 45.18 -37.38 43.63
C THR A 8 45.14 -36.64 42.29
N LEU A 9 45.71 -37.23 41.22
CA LEU A 9 45.63 -36.71 39.86
C LEU A 9 44.21 -36.75 39.30
N PHE A 10 43.45 -37.81 39.59
CA PHE A 10 42.03 -37.89 39.22
C PHE A 10 41.20 -36.79 39.89
N ARG A 11 41.44 -36.52 41.19
CA ARG A 11 40.81 -35.40 41.91
C ARG A 11 41.21 -34.04 41.34
N LEU A 12 42.49 -33.84 41.01
CA LEU A 12 42.95 -32.60 40.38
C LEU A 12 42.26 -32.37 39.03
N SER A 13 42.19 -33.41 38.19
CA SER A 13 41.48 -33.33 36.91
C SER A 13 40.00 -33.01 37.06
N ASN A 14 39.34 -33.50 38.11
CA ASN A 14 37.96 -33.13 38.39
C ASN A 14 37.84 -31.67 38.89
N LEU A 15 38.79 -31.20 39.70
CA LEU A 15 38.81 -29.79 40.12
C LEU A 15 39.07 -28.85 38.93
N ASP A 16 39.93 -29.22 37.99
CA ASP A 16 40.20 -28.44 36.78
C ASP A 16 38.93 -28.32 35.92
N LYS A 17 38.15 -29.40 35.80
CA LYS A 17 36.84 -29.38 35.13
C LYS A 17 35.83 -28.47 35.84
N GLU A 18 35.76 -28.54 37.17
CA GLU A 18 34.90 -27.65 37.96
C GLU A 18 35.33 -26.19 37.85
N GLN A 19 36.63 -25.92 37.80
CA GLN A 19 37.17 -24.58 37.60
C GLN A 19 36.77 -24.02 36.24
N GLN A 20 36.87 -24.83 35.18
CA GLN A 20 36.45 -24.45 33.84
C GLN A 20 34.94 -24.17 33.77
N ARG A 21 34.11 -25.03 34.38
CA ARG A 21 32.66 -24.83 34.49
C ARG A 21 32.33 -23.51 35.20
N ILE A 22 32.86 -23.30 36.40
CA ILE A 22 32.60 -22.08 37.19
C ILE A 22 33.10 -20.84 36.43
N SER A 23 34.27 -20.90 35.81
CA SER A 23 34.80 -19.78 35.02
C SER A 23 33.91 -19.42 33.83
N TYR A 24 33.30 -20.40 33.17
CA TYR A 24 32.32 -20.15 32.11
C TYR A 24 31.04 -19.54 32.67
N GLN A 25 30.48 -20.14 33.74
CA GLN A 25 29.21 -19.73 34.32
C GLN A 25 29.26 -18.34 34.97
N LEU A 26 30.44 -17.90 35.43
CA LEU A 26 30.69 -16.51 35.83
C LEU A 26 30.51 -15.51 34.68
N GLY A 27 30.53 -15.96 33.43
CA GLY A 27 30.19 -15.18 32.23
C GLY A 27 28.70 -14.93 32.04
N GLY A 28 27.82 -15.53 32.85
CA GLY A 28 26.39 -15.23 32.91
C GLY A 28 25.45 -16.35 32.46
N GLU A 29 25.94 -17.39 31.77
CA GLU A 29 25.13 -18.51 31.32
C GLU A 29 25.42 -19.80 32.08
N ILE A 30 24.38 -20.58 32.41
CA ILE A 30 24.52 -21.87 33.12
C ILE A 30 25.11 -22.95 32.21
N LEU A 31 24.79 -22.95 30.92
CA LEU A 31 25.21 -24.01 29.99
C LEU A 31 26.20 -23.50 28.96
N GLN A 32 27.30 -24.24 28.78
CA GLN A 32 28.23 -24.01 27.69
C GLN A 32 27.88 -24.86 26.47
N TYR A 33 27.50 -26.12 26.71
CA TYR A 33 27.20 -27.07 25.66
C TYR A 33 25.86 -27.77 25.90
N GLY A 34 25.19 -28.21 24.83
CA GLY A 34 23.96 -29.00 24.94
C GLY A 34 24.16 -30.37 25.60
N SER A 35 25.39 -30.86 25.69
CA SER A 35 25.75 -32.06 26.44
C SER A 35 25.69 -31.88 27.97
N ASP A 36 25.74 -30.64 28.45
CA ASP A 36 25.75 -30.35 29.89
C ASP A 36 24.37 -30.59 30.51
N ASP A 37 23.30 -30.17 29.81
CA ASP A 37 21.90 -30.53 30.09
C ASP A 37 21.06 -30.38 28.82
N ALA A 38 20.69 -31.51 28.21
CA ALA A 38 19.94 -31.53 26.96
C ALA A 38 18.51 -30.94 27.08
N ASN A 39 17.86 -31.09 28.24
CA ASN A 39 16.50 -30.57 28.44
C ASN A 39 16.52 -29.05 28.59
N LEU A 40 17.45 -28.55 29.40
CA LEU A 40 17.63 -27.11 29.61
C LEU A 40 18.10 -26.43 28.31
N TYR A 41 19.03 -27.06 27.58
CA TYR A 41 19.49 -26.55 26.29
C TYR A 41 18.38 -26.48 25.23
N THR A 42 17.48 -27.48 25.19
CA THR A 42 16.31 -27.45 24.28
C THR A 42 15.39 -26.28 24.60
N ARG A 43 15.16 -25.99 25.89
CA ARG A 43 14.37 -24.82 26.31
C ARG A 43 15.04 -23.50 25.96
N LYS A 44 16.37 -23.40 26.14
CA LYS A 44 17.17 -22.23 25.73
C LYS A 44 16.98 -21.95 24.24
N ILE A 45 17.18 -22.96 23.38
CA ILE A 45 16.99 -22.82 21.92
C ILE A 45 15.60 -22.30 21.59
N TYR A 46 14.56 -22.86 22.21
CA TYR A 46 13.19 -22.42 21.99
C TYR A 46 12.96 -20.96 22.41
N LEU A 47 13.51 -20.54 23.55
CA LEU A 47 13.40 -19.15 24.02
C LEU A 47 14.18 -18.19 23.14
N ASP A 48 15.40 -18.56 22.73
CA ASP A 48 16.23 -17.76 21.82
C ASP A 48 15.55 -17.60 20.45
N ASP A 49 14.91 -18.66 19.93
CA ASP A 49 14.11 -18.60 18.70
C ASP A 49 12.93 -17.63 18.85
N LYS A 50 12.15 -17.76 19.94
CA LYS A 50 11.03 -16.84 20.20
C LYS A 50 11.50 -15.41 20.39
N MET A 51 12.61 -15.15 21.10
CA MET A 51 13.16 -13.81 21.22
C MET A 51 13.47 -13.20 19.86
N LYS A 52 14.17 -13.92 18.98
CA LYS A 52 14.49 -13.44 17.62
C LYS A 52 13.25 -13.16 16.78
N VAL A 53 12.25 -14.02 16.85
CA VAL A 53 10.97 -13.82 16.13
C VAL A 53 10.29 -12.55 16.62
N TYR A 54 10.14 -12.36 17.94
CA TYR A 54 9.48 -11.18 18.49
C TYR A 54 10.30 -9.90 18.30
N GLU A 55 11.63 -9.95 18.36
CA GLU A 55 12.52 -8.82 18.01
C GLU A 55 12.35 -8.41 16.54
N GLY A 56 12.29 -9.37 15.62
CA GLY A 56 12.03 -9.10 14.20
C GLY A 56 10.67 -8.46 13.96
N ILE A 57 9.62 -8.97 14.62
CA ILE A 57 8.26 -8.40 14.54
C ILE A 57 8.22 -6.99 15.15
N GLU A 58 8.87 -6.77 16.29
CA GLU A 58 8.97 -5.47 16.96
C GLU A 58 9.57 -4.41 16.02
N ASN A 59 10.75 -4.68 15.46
CA ASN A 59 11.42 -3.79 14.49
C ASN A 59 10.51 -3.49 13.28
N GLN A 60 9.79 -4.49 12.78
CA GLN A 60 8.90 -4.33 11.64
C GLN A 60 7.66 -3.47 11.96
N ILE A 61 7.09 -3.60 13.15
CA ILE A 61 5.98 -2.77 13.63
C ILE A 61 6.47 -1.34 13.86
N GLU A 62 7.66 -1.13 14.42
CA GLU A 62 8.25 0.20 14.63
C GLU A 62 8.46 0.93 13.30
N LYS A 63 9.05 0.28 12.30
CA LYS A 63 9.17 0.82 10.94
C LYS A 63 7.81 1.22 10.36
N THR A 64 6.82 0.33 10.50
CA THR A 64 5.46 0.59 10.00
C THR A 64 4.79 1.75 10.74
N THR A 65 5.03 1.87 12.05
CA THR A 65 4.53 2.98 12.86
C THR A 65 5.13 4.31 12.41
N ALA A 66 6.43 4.34 12.10
CA ALA A 66 7.07 5.53 11.54
C ALA A 66 6.44 5.95 10.20
N GLN A 67 6.24 5.01 9.27
CA GLN A 67 5.56 5.24 7.99
C GLN A 67 4.15 5.78 8.16
N ASN A 68 3.38 5.17 9.06
CA ASN A 68 2.02 5.59 9.36
C ASN A 68 1.94 6.98 10.01
N LEU A 69 2.90 7.35 10.86
CA LEU A 69 2.98 8.68 11.46
C LEU A 69 3.34 9.75 10.42
N ALA A 70 4.21 9.42 9.47
CA ALA A 70 4.48 10.29 8.33
C ALA A 70 3.20 10.52 7.51
N SER A 71 2.48 9.43 7.18
CA SER A 71 1.17 9.52 6.53
C SER A 71 0.15 10.33 7.33
N ASP A 72 0.09 10.21 8.66
CA ASP A 72 -0.83 10.98 9.51
C ASP A 72 -0.56 12.50 9.40
N SER A 73 0.72 12.89 9.47
CA SER A 73 1.15 14.28 9.32
C SER A 73 0.82 14.83 7.94
N THR A 74 1.20 14.13 6.86
CA THR A 74 0.93 14.58 5.49
C THR A 74 -0.57 14.61 5.19
N MET A 75 -1.35 13.66 5.71
CA MET A 75 -2.81 13.67 5.61
C MET A 75 -3.44 14.88 6.31
N LYS A 76 -2.85 15.36 7.41
CA LYS A 76 -3.31 16.58 8.06
C LYS A 76 -3.08 17.79 7.15
N GLU A 77 -1.88 17.90 6.58
CA GLU A 77 -1.53 18.99 5.65
C GLU A 77 -2.42 18.98 4.39
N ILE A 78 -2.68 17.81 3.81
CA ILE A 78 -3.57 17.65 2.65
C ILE A 78 -4.97 18.20 2.97
N LYS A 79 -5.54 17.86 4.13
CA LYS A 79 -6.85 18.37 4.54
C LYS A 79 -6.87 19.89 4.71
N GLU A 80 -5.81 20.46 5.29
CA GLU A 80 -5.66 21.91 5.43
C GLU A 80 -5.60 22.60 4.05
N LEU A 81 -4.89 22.01 3.09
CA LEU A 81 -4.84 22.49 1.71
C LEU A 81 -6.21 22.37 1.01
N LEU A 82 -6.92 21.25 1.16
CA LEU A 82 -8.26 21.09 0.58
C LEU A 82 -9.28 22.07 1.20
N GLU A 83 -9.17 22.34 2.50
CA GLU A 83 -9.98 23.35 3.17
C GLU A 83 -9.68 24.76 2.64
N TYR A 84 -8.40 25.08 2.42
CA TYR A 84 -7.98 26.33 1.80
C TYR A 84 -8.55 26.47 0.38
N VAL A 85 -8.44 25.42 -0.46
CA VAL A 85 -9.03 25.40 -1.80
C VAL A 85 -10.52 25.71 -1.74
N LYS A 86 -11.27 25.04 -0.85
CA LYS A 86 -12.71 25.26 -0.68
C LYS A 86 -13.03 26.74 -0.39
N GLN A 87 -12.26 27.38 0.48
CA GLN A 87 -12.46 28.79 0.82
C GLN A 87 -12.15 29.72 -0.37
N GLU A 88 -11.08 29.44 -1.12
CA GLU A 88 -10.70 30.23 -2.30
C GLU A 88 -11.72 30.07 -3.44
N VAL A 89 -12.24 28.86 -3.67
CA VAL A 89 -13.31 28.61 -4.64
C VAL A 89 -14.59 29.38 -4.26
N GLN A 90 -14.96 29.39 -2.97
CA GLN A 90 -16.11 30.17 -2.51
C GLN A 90 -15.95 31.68 -2.76
N LYS A 91 -14.73 32.22 -2.59
CA LYS A 91 -14.42 33.61 -2.96
C LYS A 91 -14.55 33.81 -4.47
N GLY A 92 -14.05 32.88 -5.28
CA GLY A 92 -14.14 32.92 -6.74
C GLY A 92 -15.58 32.93 -7.28
N ILE A 93 -16.48 32.18 -6.63
CA ILE A 93 -17.92 32.13 -6.98
C ILE A 93 -18.66 33.43 -6.62
N THR A 94 -18.15 34.20 -5.65
CA THR A 94 -18.86 35.38 -5.16
C THR A 94 -18.99 36.42 -6.28
N ALA A 95 -20.21 36.91 -6.52
CA ALA A 95 -20.53 37.80 -7.65
C ALA A 95 -19.77 39.14 -7.65
N THR A 96 -19.21 39.55 -6.50
CA THR A 96 -18.39 40.77 -6.38
C THR A 96 -16.92 40.58 -6.73
N THR A 97 -16.48 39.34 -6.95
CA THR A 97 -15.10 39.02 -7.35
C THR A 97 -14.97 39.28 -8.85
N ASP A 98 -14.08 40.20 -9.22
CA ASP A 98 -13.77 40.49 -10.63
C ASP A 98 -12.87 39.41 -11.24
N GLN A 99 -12.64 39.51 -12.55
CA GLN A 99 -11.85 38.51 -13.28
C GLN A 99 -10.38 38.51 -12.87
N ASP A 100 -9.77 39.69 -12.70
CA ASP A 100 -8.38 39.83 -12.25
C ASP A 100 -8.17 39.16 -10.89
N ALA A 101 -9.12 39.31 -9.97
CA ALA A 101 -9.09 38.63 -8.67
C ALA A 101 -9.25 37.11 -8.80
N ARG A 102 -10.12 36.62 -9.71
CA ARG A 102 -10.24 35.17 -9.96
C ARG A 102 -8.96 34.57 -10.53
N GLU A 103 -8.29 35.27 -11.45
CA GLU A 103 -7.01 34.83 -12.01
C GLU A 103 -5.88 34.80 -10.95
N ALA A 104 -5.88 35.77 -10.03
CA ALA A 104 -4.98 35.74 -8.89
C ALA A 104 -5.24 34.54 -7.98
N ILE A 105 -6.51 34.19 -7.74
CA ILE A 105 -6.88 32.98 -7.00
C ILE A 105 -6.42 31.73 -7.76
N ALA A 106 -6.66 31.65 -9.06
CA ALA A 106 -6.23 30.52 -9.90
C ALA A 106 -4.71 30.29 -9.81
N THR A 107 -3.92 31.38 -9.84
CA THR A 107 -2.46 31.33 -9.68
C THR A 107 -2.05 30.75 -8.33
N ASN A 108 -2.72 31.14 -7.24
CA ASN A 108 -2.47 30.56 -5.92
C ASN A 108 -2.84 29.07 -5.87
N LEU A 109 -3.98 28.70 -6.48
CA LEU A 109 -4.45 27.31 -6.50
C LEU A 109 -3.57 26.40 -7.36
N LYS A 110 -2.92 26.91 -8.41
CA LYS A 110 -1.84 26.18 -9.12
C LYS A 110 -0.70 25.82 -8.17
N GLY A 111 -0.26 26.76 -7.33
CA GLY A 111 0.75 26.49 -6.30
C GLY A 111 0.29 25.44 -5.27
N VAL A 112 -0.98 25.50 -4.85
CA VAL A 112 -1.58 24.49 -3.95
C VAL A 112 -1.65 23.12 -4.61
N LYS A 113 -2.02 23.04 -5.90
CA LYS A 113 -2.02 21.80 -6.68
C LYS A 113 -0.63 21.17 -6.71
N GLU A 114 0.42 21.96 -6.93
CA GLU A 114 1.80 21.45 -6.89
C GLU A 114 2.21 20.98 -5.49
N ASN A 115 1.81 21.69 -4.43
CA ASN A 115 2.05 21.23 -3.06
C ASN A 115 1.33 19.91 -2.76
N LEU A 116 0.06 19.77 -3.15
CA LEU A 116 -0.69 18.51 -3.04
C LEU A 116 -0.01 17.39 -3.83
N TYR A 117 0.50 17.68 -5.02
CA TYR A 117 1.22 16.70 -5.85
C TYR A 117 2.51 16.21 -5.19
N MET A 118 3.25 17.09 -4.52
CA MET A 118 4.43 16.70 -3.73
C MET A 118 4.03 15.79 -2.58
N LEU A 119 3.03 16.19 -1.78
CA LEU A 119 2.54 15.37 -0.66
C LEU A 119 1.99 14.01 -1.12
N ALA A 120 1.32 13.97 -2.27
CA ALA A 120 0.78 12.74 -2.86
C ALA A 120 1.87 11.73 -3.25
N ASN A 121 3.10 12.22 -3.49
CA ASN A 121 4.27 11.43 -3.83
C ASN A 121 5.29 11.37 -2.68
N GLU A 122 4.88 11.68 -1.45
CA GLU A 122 5.78 11.60 -0.28
C GLU A 122 6.33 10.18 -0.10
N GLN A 123 7.61 10.13 0.28
CA GLN A 123 8.34 8.89 0.50
C GLN A 123 8.86 8.78 1.92
N MET A 124 8.87 7.56 2.43
CA MET A 124 9.60 7.24 3.65
C MET A 124 10.45 6.00 3.42
N GLU A 125 11.75 6.11 3.73
CA GLU A 125 12.74 5.04 3.48
C GLU A 125 12.78 4.56 2.01
N GLY A 126 12.48 5.46 1.07
CA GLY A 126 12.43 5.14 -0.37
C GLY A 126 11.16 4.41 -0.81
N GLU A 127 10.17 4.24 0.08
CA GLU A 127 8.85 3.69 -0.24
C GLU A 127 7.83 4.84 -0.34
N TYR A 128 7.04 4.87 -1.40
CA TYR A 128 5.91 5.79 -1.54
C TYR A 128 4.80 5.44 -0.56
N LEU A 129 4.28 6.45 0.14
CA LEU A 129 3.27 6.25 1.19
C LEU A 129 1.88 5.87 0.65
N TYR A 130 1.55 6.30 -0.58
CA TYR A 130 0.18 6.25 -1.13
C TYR A 130 0.01 5.35 -2.36
N ALA A 131 0.99 4.52 -2.71
CA ALA A 131 0.96 3.73 -3.95
C ALA A 131 0.14 2.43 -3.87
N GLY A 132 -0.30 2.04 -2.68
CA GLY A 132 -1.01 0.78 -2.46
C GLY A 132 -0.06 -0.39 -2.25
N SER A 133 -0.27 -1.49 -2.97
CA SER A 133 0.50 -2.72 -2.83
C SER A 133 1.93 -2.58 -3.37
N ASP A 134 2.17 -1.75 -4.39
CA ASP A 134 3.50 -1.47 -4.95
C ASP A 134 4.05 -0.09 -4.54
N SER A 135 4.72 -0.03 -3.39
CA SER A 135 5.38 1.17 -2.85
C SER A 135 6.62 1.62 -3.63
N MET A 136 7.09 0.88 -4.63
CA MET A 136 8.24 1.26 -5.44
C MET A 136 7.81 2.01 -6.70
N LYS A 137 6.52 1.92 -7.07
CA LYS A 137 5.93 2.67 -8.16
C LYS A 137 5.47 4.04 -7.68
N GLN A 138 5.81 5.08 -8.43
CA GLN A 138 5.32 6.43 -8.16
C GLN A 138 3.78 6.46 -8.25
N PRO A 139 3.07 6.91 -7.19
CA PRO A 139 1.62 6.86 -7.14
C PRO A 139 0.97 7.88 -8.07
N PHE A 140 1.44 9.13 -8.11
CA PHE A 140 0.84 10.19 -8.91
C PHE A 140 1.82 10.70 -9.96
N VAL A 141 1.48 10.52 -11.23
CA VAL A 141 2.30 10.95 -12.38
C VAL A 141 1.62 12.13 -13.05
N LYS A 142 2.42 13.13 -13.43
CA LYS A 142 1.97 14.31 -14.17
C LYS A 142 2.39 14.19 -15.63
N ASP A 143 1.46 14.38 -16.56
CA ASP A 143 1.75 14.39 -18.00
C ASP A 143 2.22 15.78 -18.48
N ASP A 144 2.53 15.90 -19.78
CA ASP A 144 2.99 17.15 -20.40
C ASP A 144 1.94 18.27 -20.37
N SER A 145 0.65 17.92 -20.25
CA SER A 145 -0.45 18.88 -20.09
C SER A 145 -0.60 19.38 -18.65
N GLY A 146 0.08 18.73 -17.70
CA GLY A 146 -0.03 19.02 -16.28
C GLY A 146 -1.15 18.24 -15.57
N LYS A 147 -1.84 17.34 -16.27
CA LYS A 147 -2.85 16.45 -15.69
C LYS A 147 -2.16 15.40 -14.82
N VAL A 148 -2.73 15.14 -13.65
CA VAL A 148 -2.15 14.21 -12.67
C VAL A 148 -3.00 12.95 -12.60
N THR A 149 -2.39 11.79 -12.84
CA THR A 149 -3.07 10.48 -12.83
C THR A 149 -2.52 9.58 -11.74
N TYR A 150 -3.42 8.89 -11.03
CA TYR A 150 -3.05 7.88 -10.04
C TYR A 150 -2.73 6.54 -10.70
N GLN A 151 -1.51 6.05 -10.48
CA GLN A 151 -0.93 4.84 -11.05
C GLN A 151 -0.81 3.68 -10.06
N GLY A 152 -1.18 3.89 -8.80
CA GLY A 152 -1.22 2.84 -7.78
C GLY A 152 -2.53 2.05 -7.80
N ASP A 153 -2.63 1.11 -6.86
CA ASP A 153 -3.80 0.25 -6.66
C ASP A 153 -4.55 0.60 -5.37
N SER A 154 -5.64 -0.13 -5.12
CA SER A 154 -6.54 0.00 -3.97
C SER A 154 -6.14 -0.90 -2.80
N PHE A 155 -5.14 -1.76 -2.96
CA PHE A 155 -4.78 -2.78 -1.98
C PHE A 155 -3.71 -2.28 -1.02
N LEU A 156 -3.83 -2.68 0.25
CA LEU A 156 -2.89 -2.31 1.29
C LEU A 156 -1.91 -3.44 1.57
N ARG A 157 -0.68 -3.04 1.89
CA ARG A 157 0.35 -3.99 2.31
C ARG A 157 0.03 -4.57 3.67
N LYS A 158 0.25 -5.87 3.81
CA LYS A 158 0.09 -6.59 5.08
C LYS A 158 1.44 -6.73 5.78
N VAL A 159 1.47 -6.40 7.06
CA VAL A 159 2.64 -6.49 7.93
C VAL A 159 2.35 -7.43 9.09
N VAL A 160 3.36 -8.21 9.47
CA VAL A 160 3.28 -9.10 10.64
C VAL A 160 3.16 -8.26 11.91
N VAL A 161 2.17 -8.57 12.74
CA VAL A 161 1.91 -7.91 14.03
C VAL A 161 1.99 -8.87 15.23
N GLU A 162 2.08 -10.16 14.93
CA GLU A 162 2.31 -11.25 15.87
C GLU A 162 2.71 -12.51 15.08
N ASP A 163 3.25 -13.52 15.74
CA ASP A 163 3.55 -14.83 15.15
C ASP A 163 2.29 -15.40 14.44
N GLY A 164 2.34 -15.44 13.10
CA GLY A 164 1.22 -15.88 12.25
C GLY A 164 0.07 -14.88 12.06
N SER A 165 0.17 -13.64 12.54
CA SER A 165 -0.88 -12.62 12.42
C SER A 165 -0.40 -11.42 11.61
N TYR A 166 -1.23 -10.99 10.65
CA TYR A 166 -0.93 -9.88 9.74
C TYR A 166 -2.02 -8.81 9.80
N ARG A 167 -1.62 -7.56 9.57
CA ARG A 167 -2.51 -6.40 9.48
C ARG A 167 -2.12 -5.49 8.33
N GLU A 168 -3.11 -4.87 7.71
CA GLU A 168 -2.91 -3.87 6.68
C GLU A 168 -2.28 -2.59 7.27
N ARG A 169 -1.26 -2.06 6.60
CA ARG A 169 -0.58 -0.81 6.96
C ARG A 169 -0.87 0.32 5.98
N GLY A 170 -0.77 1.56 6.46
CA GLY A 170 -0.86 2.75 5.64
C GLY A 170 -2.26 3.06 5.12
N ILE A 171 -2.29 3.80 4.01
CA ILE A 171 -3.47 4.31 3.32
C ILE A 171 -3.15 4.39 1.82
N THR A 172 -4.11 4.11 0.94
CA THR A 172 -3.89 4.17 -0.51
C THR A 172 -4.25 5.54 -1.09
N GLY A 173 -3.76 5.83 -2.30
CA GLY A 173 -4.17 7.02 -3.06
C GLY A 173 -5.68 7.06 -3.31
N PHE A 174 -6.32 5.89 -3.50
CA PHE A 174 -7.78 5.78 -3.61
C PHE A 174 -8.52 6.25 -2.35
N GLU A 175 -7.97 6.00 -1.17
CA GLU A 175 -8.62 6.37 0.10
C GLU A 175 -8.46 7.85 0.44
N ASN A 176 -7.48 8.55 -0.13
CA ASN A 176 -7.16 9.93 0.22
C ASN A 176 -7.41 10.95 -0.90
N PHE A 177 -6.95 10.65 -2.12
CA PHE A 177 -6.99 11.57 -3.25
C PHE A 177 -8.10 11.27 -4.24
N MET A 178 -8.85 10.18 -4.03
CA MET A 178 -9.99 9.84 -4.87
C MET A 178 -11.27 9.84 -4.07
N TYR A 179 -12.37 10.16 -4.74
CA TYR A 179 -13.68 10.31 -4.12
C TYR A 179 -14.74 9.60 -4.97
N THR A 180 -15.82 9.17 -4.32
CA THR A 180 -16.93 8.55 -5.03
C THR A 180 -17.72 9.62 -5.79
N VAL A 181 -17.73 9.54 -7.11
CA VAL A 181 -18.57 10.39 -7.96
C VAL A 181 -19.96 9.79 -8.07
N GLU A 182 -20.02 8.50 -8.41
CA GLU A 182 -21.26 7.74 -8.59
C GLU A 182 -21.12 6.38 -7.89
N ALA A 183 -22.21 5.84 -7.38
CA ALA A 183 -22.24 4.50 -6.82
C ALA A 183 -23.55 3.82 -7.16
N ALA A 184 -23.48 2.55 -7.58
CA ALA A 184 -24.66 1.76 -7.93
C ALA A 184 -24.62 0.40 -7.22
N LEU A 185 -25.80 -0.11 -6.88
CA LEU A 185 -26.01 -1.39 -6.21
C LEU A 185 -26.40 -2.48 -7.22
N LYS A 186 -26.61 -3.69 -6.72
CA LYS A 186 -27.04 -4.85 -7.53
C LYS A 186 -28.19 -4.52 -8.49
N GLY A 187 -28.02 -4.83 -9.77
CA GLY A 187 -29.02 -4.60 -10.81
C GLY A 187 -29.27 -3.14 -11.21
N GLU A 188 -28.63 -2.17 -10.55
CA GLU A 188 -28.69 -0.76 -10.93
C GLU A 188 -27.69 -0.46 -12.06
N THR A 189 -27.82 0.72 -12.67
CA THR A 189 -26.90 1.20 -13.70
C THR A 189 -25.89 2.12 -13.05
N LEU A 190 -24.60 1.84 -13.27
CA LEU A 190 -23.50 2.74 -12.92
C LEU A 190 -23.16 3.59 -14.15
N GLU A 191 -23.15 4.91 -13.99
CA GLU A 191 -22.72 5.84 -15.03
C GLU A 191 -21.37 6.46 -14.65
N PHE A 192 -20.43 6.49 -15.59
CA PHE A 192 -19.08 6.97 -15.34
C PHE A 192 -18.45 7.67 -16.54
N SER A 193 -17.45 8.50 -16.27
CA SER A 193 -16.64 9.22 -17.28
C SER A 193 -15.34 8.46 -17.57
N ALA A 194 -14.69 8.73 -18.70
CA ALA A 194 -13.48 8.01 -19.12
C ALA A 194 -12.30 8.12 -18.14
N GLU A 195 -12.24 9.20 -17.36
CA GLU A 195 -11.18 9.46 -16.40
C GLU A 195 -11.44 8.79 -15.03
N GLU A 196 -12.65 8.30 -14.79
CA GLU A 196 -13.05 7.71 -13.52
C GLU A 196 -12.58 6.24 -13.43
N ARG A 197 -12.07 5.85 -12.25
CA ARG A 197 -11.66 4.46 -11.99
C ARG A 197 -12.77 3.71 -11.27
N ILE A 198 -13.10 2.50 -11.71
CA ILE A 198 -14.23 1.75 -11.16
C ILE A 198 -13.73 0.73 -10.14
N LEU A 199 -14.30 0.75 -8.94
CA LEU A 199 -14.01 -0.22 -7.88
C LEU A 199 -15.26 -1.00 -7.50
N ASP A 200 -15.10 -2.30 -7.22
CA ASP A 200 -16.16 -3.12 -6.61
C ASP A 200 -16.15 -3.09 -5.07
N GLU A 201 -17.12 -3.76 -4.45
CA GLU A 201 -17.28 -3.88 -3.00
C GLU A 201 -16.05 -4.47 -2.29
N SER A 202 -15.30 -5.32 -2.98
CA SER A 202 -14.08 -5.96 -2.48
C SER A 202 -12.82 -5.18 -2.84
N SER A 203 -12.96 -3.93 -3.31
CA SER A 203 -11.88 -3.03 -3.73
C SER A 203 -11.11 -3.45 -4.97
N TYR A 204 -11.60 -4.43 -5.76
CA TYR A 204 -10.97 -4.74 -7.04
C TYR A 204 -11.29 -3.68 -8.08
N GLU A 205 -10.32 -3.38 -8.93
CA GLU A 205 -10.47 -2.44 -10.02
C GLU A 205 -11.08 -3.10 -11.26
N TRP A 206 -11.97 -2.37 -11.92
CA TRP A 206 -12.54 -2.72 -13.20
C TRP A 206 -12.14 -1.67 -14.23
N LYS A 207 -11.44 -2.11 -15.28
CA LYS A 207 -10.94 -1.20 -16.34
C LYS A 207 -11.71 -1.41 -17.64
N LEU A 208 -11.88 -0.32 -18.37
CA LEU A 208 -12.49 -0.31 -19.69
C LEU A 208 -11.51 -0.91 -20.70
N GLU A 209 -11.93 -1.97 -21.39
CA GLU A 209 -11.12 -2.72 -22.34
C GLU A 209 -11.95 -3.15 -23.55
N ALA A 210 -11.24 -3.46 -24.64
CA ALA A 210 -11.79 -4.13 -25.82
C ALA A 210 -12.31 -5.54 -25.46
N SER A 211 -13.48 -5.92 -25.99
CA SER A 211 -14.00 -7.29 -25.83
C SER A 211 -13.23 -8.29 -26.69
N THR A 212 -13.01 -9.48 -26.13
CA THR A 212 -12.29 -10.57 -26.80
C THR A 212 -13.27 -11.63 -27.31
N PRO A 213 -13.16 -12.11 -28.57
CA PRO A 213 -12.15 -11.74 -29.56
C PRO A 213 -12.40 -10.36 -30.22
N VAL A 214 -11.32 -9.64 -30.52
CA VAL A 214 -11.35 -8.40 -31.31
C VAL A 214 -11.72 -8.70 -32.78
N THR A 215 -12.39 -7.75 -33.44
CA THR A 215 -12.73 -7.85 -34.87
C THR A 215 -11.65 -7.16 -35.69
N THR A 216 -11.08 -7.88 -36.66
CA THR A 216 -10.03 -7.39 -37.55
C THR A 216 -10.41 -7.59 -39.01
N ALA A 217 -9.80 -6.82 -39.91
CA ALA A 217 -10.02 -6.99 -41.35
C ALA A 217 -9.68 -8.44 -41.79
N PRO A 218 -10.50 -9.08 -42.64
CA PRO A 218 -11.58 -8.51 -43.45
C PRO A 218 -13.01 -8.74 -42.87
N ALA A 219 -13.16 -8.83 -41.55
CA ALA A 219 -14.46 -9.10 -40.93
C ALA A 219 -15.37 -7.87 -40.84
N THR A 220 -16.68 -8.10 -40.66
CA THR A 220 -17.68 -7.06 -40.36
C THR A 220 -18.04 -7.12 -38.88
N ILE A 221 -18.00 -6.00 -38.18
CA ILE A 221 -18.53 -5.86 -36.83
C ILE A 221 -19.99 -5.36 -36.88
N ASN A 222 -20.85 -5.95 -36.05
CA ASN A 222 -22.25 -5.55 -35.90
C ASN A 222 -22.49 -5.08 -34.45
N PHE A 223 -23.21 -3.98 -34.29
CA PHE A 223 -23.40 -3.34 -32.98
C PHE A 223 -24.71 -2.52 -32.96
N GLN A 224 -25.16 -2.15 -31.76
CA GLN A 224 -26.35 -1.34 -31.51
C GLN A 224 -25.99 0.15 -31.38
N ALA A 225 -27.00 1.02 -31.41
CA ALA A 225 -26.80 2.47 -31.30
C ALA A 225 -26.06 2.89 -30.01
N ASN A 226 -26.35 2.23 -28.90
CA ASN A 226 -25.74 2.57 -27.61
C ASN A 226 -24.48 1.74 -27.30
N ASP A 227 -24.04 0.86 -28.19
CA ASP A 227 -22.79 0.13 -27.95
C ASP A 227 -21.61 1.09 -28.15
N VAL A 228 -20.62 1.00 -27.27
CA VAL A 228 -19.33 1.68 -27.47
C VAL A 228 -18.38 0.68 -28.10
N LEU A 229 -17.64 1.11 -29.12
CA LEU A 229 -16.54 0.33 -29.68
C LEU A 229 -15.19 0.87 -29.21
N ILE A 230 -14.22 -0.01 -29.01
CA ILE A 230 -12.84 0.33 -28.64
C ILE A 230 -11.88 -0.25 -29.67
N ASP A 231 -10.91 0.56 -30.08
CA ASP A 231 -9.84 0.17 -31.01
C ASP A 231 -8.55 -0.32 -30.32
N GLU A 232 -7.55 -0.72 -31.11
CA GLU A 232 -6.26 -1.19 -30.61
C GLU A 232 -5.45 -0.14 -29.82
N ASN A 233 -5.79 1.14 -29.94
CA ASN A 233 -5.16 2.24 -29.22
C ASN A 233 -5.93 2.62 -27.94
N GLY A 234 -7.03 1.93 -27.63
CA GLY A 234 -7.91 2.25 -26.51
C GLY A 234 -8.85 3.42 -26.78
N THR A 235 -8.98 3.85 -28.04
CA THR A 235 -9.89 4.95 -28.40
C THR A 235 -11.32 4.43 -28.40
N SER A 236 -12.20 5.13 -27.69
CA SER A 236 -13.64 4.85 -27.71
C SER A 236 -14.33 5.53 -28.87
N TRP A 237 -15.20 4.78 -29.54
CA TRP A 237 -15.99 5.17 -30.69
C TRP A 237 -17.48 5.02 -30.37
N LYS A 238 -18.23 6.10 -30.45
CA LYS A 238 -19.68 6.15 -30.15
C LYS A 238 -20.47 6.43 -31.42
N VAL A 239 -21.69 5.91 -31.51
CA VAL A 239 -22.54 6.15 -32.69
C VAL A 239 -23.09 7.57 -32.66
N ASN A 240 -22.93 8.30 -33.77
CA ASN A 240 -23.70 9.50 -34.06
C ASN A 240 -24.91 9.11 -34.93
N ASP A 241 -26.11 9.16 -34.36
CA ASP A 241 -27.34 8.82 -35.08
C ASP A 241 -27.79 9.91 -36.08
N THR A 242 -27.28 11.14 -35.94
CA THR A 242 -27.64 12.26 -36.85
C THR A 242 -26.97 12.09 -38.20
N ILE A 243 -25.73 11.60 -38.19
CA ILE A 243 -24.93 11.27 -39.37
C ILE A 243 -24.39 9.87 -39.12
N PRO A 244 -24.94 8.81 -39.75
CA PRO A 244 -24.60 7.41 -39.45
C PRO A 244 -23.09 7.16 -39.53
N SER A 245 -22.43 7.35 -38.39
CA SER A 245 -20.99 7.29 -38.25
C SER A 245 -20.64 6.94 -36.80
N LEU A 246 -19.45 6.39 -36.62
CA LEU A 246 -18.79 6.31 -35.32
C LEU A 246 -17.93 7.54 -35.16
N GLU A 247 -18.02 8.21 -34.02
CA GLU A 247 -17.23 9.39 -33.68
C GLU A 247 -16.43 9.12 -32.39
N ASN A 248 -15.18 9.60 -32.37
CA ASN A 248 -14.33 9.59 -31.18
C ASN A 248 -14.27 10.98 -30.53
N SER A 249 -13.61 11.08 -29.37
CA SER A 249 -13.44 12.35 -28.64
C SER A 249 -12.65 13.42 -29.40
N ASN A 250 -11.82 13.02 -30.37
CA ASN A 250 -11.03 13.94 -31.18
C ASN A 250 -11.85 14.52 -32.36
N GLY A 251 -13.08 14.08 -32.55
CA GLY A 251 -13.94 14.44 -33.68
C GLY A 251 -13.63 13.67 -34.96
N ASP A 252 -12.81 12.61 -34.89
CA ASP A 252 -12.63 11.71 -36.02
C ASP A 252 -13.89 10.87 -36.21
N SER A 253 -14.28 10.67 -37.46
CA SER A 253 -15.50 9.93 -37.81
C SER A 253 -15.25 8.81 -38.81
N ILE A 254 -15.90 7.67 -38.59
CA ILE A 254 -15.91 6.53 -39.49
C ILE A 254 -17.34 6.30 -39.97
N ALA A 255 -17.56 6.27 -41.28
CA ALA A 255 -18.89 6.00 -41.82
C ALA A 255 -19.33 4.56 -41.50
N ILE A 256 -20.58 4.42 -41.05
CA ILE A 256 -21.18 3.10 -40.76
C ILE A 256 -22.43 2.89 -41.61
N THR A 257 -22.87 1.64 -41.68
CA THR A 257 -24.04 1.25 -42.47
C THR A 257 -25.17 0.78 -41.56
N GLY A 258 -26.41 1.07 -41.97
CA GLY A 258 -27.62 0.72 -41.22
C GLY A 258 -28.35 1.94 -40.63
N THR A 259 -29.56 1.70 -40.14
CA THR A 259 -30.37 2.64 -39.34
C THR A 259 -30.79 1.96 -38.03
N GLY A 260 -29.88 1.14 -37.48
CA GLY A 260 -30.07 0.21 -36.37
C GLY A 260 -30.62 -1.18 -36.79
N PRO A 261 -29.95 -2.31 -36.45
CA PRO A 261 -28.56 -2.44 -35.98
C PRO A 261 -27.55 -1.93 -37.02
N TYR A 262 -26.38 -1.51 -36.55
CA TYR A 262 -25.32 -0.94 -37.38
C TYR A 262 -24.25 -1.98 -37.73
N SER A 263 -23.59 -1.76 -38.86
CA SER A 263 -22.47 -2.59 -39.31
C SER A 263 -21.33 -1.78 -39.91
N LEU A 264 -20.11 -2.23 -39.65
CA LEU A 264 -18.88 -1.68 -40.20
C LEU A 264 -18.02 -2.79 -40.79
N ASP A 265 -17.60 -2.64 -42.05
CA ASP A 265 -16.66 -3.53 -42.71
C ASP A 265 -15.22 -3.06 -42.44
N MET A 266 -14.46 -3.86 -41.70
CA MET A 266 -13.08 -3.55 -41.32
C MET A 266 -12.13 -3.52 -42.54
N SER A 267 -12.53 -4.09 -43.68
CA SER A 267 -11.71 -4.07 -44.91
C SER A 267 -11.78 -2.74 -45.69
N SER A 268 -12.75 -1.88 -45.37
CA SER A 268 -13.02 -0.65 -46.11
C SER A 268 -13.33 0.55 -45.20
N ILE A 269 -12.56 0.71 -44.12
CA ILE A 269 -12.73 1.86 -43.21
C ILE A 269 -12.32 3.15 -43.93
N ALA A 270 -13.23 4.13 -43.94
CA ALA A 270 -12.97 5.49 -44.38
C ALA A 270 -13.11 6.44 -43.18
N ILE A 271 -11.97 6.92 -42.68
CA ILE A 271 -11.90 7.86 -41.56
C ILE A 271 -11.84 9.32 -42.05
N THR A 272 -12.50 10.22 -41.33
CA THR A 272 -12.48 11.66 -41.58
C THR A 272 -12.06 12.39 -40.31
N PRO A 273 -11.02 13.26 -40.34
CA PRO A 273 -10.20 13.62 -41.49
C PRO A 273 -9.29 12.47 -41.94
N ALA A 274 -8.89 12.44 -43.22
CA ALA A 274 -8.04 11.38 -43.78
C ALA A 274 -6.62 11.31 -43.16
N THR A 275 -6.26 12.28 -42.33
CA THR A 275 -5.01 12.30 -41.54
C THR A 275 -5.12 11.55 -40.23
N ALA A 276 -6.32 11.18 -39.79
CA ALA A 276 -6.55 10.43 -38.56
C ALA A 276 -6.10 8.97 -38.70
N THR A 277 -5.74 8.37 -37.57
CA THR A 277 -5.28 6.98 -37.52
C THR A 277 -6.46 6.05 -37.76
N VAL A 278 -6.40 5.23 -38.82
CA VAL A 278 -7.43 4.25 -39.13
C VAL A 278 -7.32 3.07 -38.15
N PRO A 279 -8.39 2.71 -37.41
CA PRO A 279 -8.41 1.51 -36.57
C PRO A 279 -8.15 0.24 -37.38
N THR A 280 -7.27 -0.62 -36.88
CA THR A 280 -7.01 -1.93 -37.45
C THR A 280 -7.76 -3.04 -36.74
N GLU A 281 -8.14 -2.80 -35.48
CA GLU A 281 -8.96 -3.69 -34.67
C GLU A 281 -10.12 -2.90 -34.05
N LEU A 282 -11.31 -3.48 -33.96
CA LEU A 282 -12.44 -2.92 -33.23
C LEU A 282 -13.21 -4.01 -32.49
N SER A 283 -13.74 -3.68 -31.32
CA SER A 283 -14.60 -4.57 -30.54
C SER A 283 -15.54 -3.76 -29.66
N THR A 284 -16.60 -4.38 -29.15
CA THR A 284 -17.46 -3.73 -28.16
C THR A 284 -16.70 -3.51 -26.85
N ALA A 285 -16.97 -2.41 -26.18
CA ALA A 285 -16.39 -2.07 -24.89
C ALA A 285 -16.91 -2.99 -23.77
N GLN A 286 -16.02 -3.34 -22.84
CA GLN A 286 -16.36 -4.05 -21.62
C GLN A 286 -15.53 -3.54 -20.45
N LEU A 287 -16.07 -3.64 -19.24
CA LEU A 287 -15.26 -3.56 -18.03
C LEU A 287 -14.68 -4.95 -17.74
N VAL A 288 -13.39 -5.04 -17.50
CA VAL A 288 -12.68 -6.25 -17.10
C VAL A 288 -12.17 -6.07 -15.68
N LYS A 289 -12.44 -7.05 -14.81
CA LYS A 289 -11.93 -7.05 -13.44
C LYS A 289 -10.44 -7.40 -13.43
N TYR A 290 -9.66 -6.66 -12.64
CA TYR A 290 -8.24 -6.90 -12.40
C TYR A 290 -8.03 -7.54 -11.02
N ASP A 291 -7.06 -8.45 -10.89
CA ASP A 291 -6.69 -9.09 -9.62
C ASP A 291 -5.73 -8.25 -8.75
N GLU A 292 -5.31 -8.80 -7.60
CA GLU A 292 -4.38 -8.12 -6.67
C GLU A 292 -2.99 -7.90 -7.30
N GLU A 293 -2.62 -8.70 -8.30
CA GLU A 293 -1.38 -8.60 -9.05
C GLU A 293 -1.48 -7.66 -10.27
N GLY A 294 -2.66 -7.10 -10.54
CA GLY A 294 -2.90 -6.18 -11.64
C GLY A 294 -3.03 -6.86 -13.00
N LEU A 295 -3.44 -8.12 -13.04
CA LEU A 295 -3.74 -8.88 -14.26
C LEU A 295 -5.25 -8.94 -14.53
N PRO A 296 -5.69 -8.93 -15.80
CA PRO A 296 -7.10 -9.05 -16.15
C PRO A 296 -7.61 -10.47 -15.87
N THR A 297 -8.83 -10.55 -15.32
CA THR A 297 -9.54 -11.80 -15.04
C THR A 297 -10.58 -12.13 -16.12
N ALA A 298 -11.30 -13.24 -15.97
CA ALA A 298 -12.40 -13.60 -16.87
C ALA A 298 -13.73 -12.86 -16.57
N ASP A 299 -13.80 -12.14 -15.44
CA ASP A 299 -15.00 -11.43 -15.04
C ASP A 299 -15.13 -10.13 -15.85
N THR A 300 -16.23 -10.00 -16.59
CA THR A 300 -16.48 -8.88 -17.49
C THR A 300 -17.90 -8.34 -17.37
N LEU A 301 -18.08 -7.06 -17.69
CA LEU A 301 -19.38 -6.39 -17.78
C LEU A 301 -19.48 -5.62 -19.10
N SER A 302 -20.58 -5.74 -19.82
CA SER A 302 -20.79 -5.01 -21.08
C SER A 302 -21.02 -3.53 -20.82
N VAL A 303 -20.31 -2.67 -21.56
CA VAL A 303 -20.39 -1.22 -21.45
C VAL A 303 -21.18 -0.63 -22.61
N LYS A 304 -22.00 0.37 -22.30
CA LYS A 304 -22.76 1.15 -23.28
C LYS A 304 -22.45 2.63 -23.15
N ALA A 305 -22.83 3.41 -24.16
CA ALA A 305 -22.76 4.85 -24.13
C ALA A 305 -23.84 5.38 -23.19
N SER A 306 -23.46 6.23 -22.24
CA SER A 306 -24.44 6.91 -21.38
C SER A 306 -25.18 8.00 -22.16
N SER A 307 -26.45 8.21 -21.81
CA SER A 307 -27.26 9.33 -22.31
C SER A 307 -27.24 10.55 -21.37
N THR A 308 -26.58 10.42 -20.22
CA THR A 308 -26.48 11.47 -19.20
C THR A 308 -25.36 12.43 -19.56
N LEU A 309 -25.67 13.74 -19.56
CA LEU A 309 -24.68 14.77 -19.85
C LEU A 309 -23.53 14.71 -18.83
N GLY A 310 -22.28 14.72 -19.31
CA GLY A 310 -21.08 14.63 -18.48
C GLY A 310 -20.64 13.20 -18.13
N LYS A 311 -21.45 12.18 -18.49
CA LYS A 311 -21.09 10.77 -18.35
C LYS A 311 -20.86 10.15 -19.72
N ASP A 312 -19.83 9.32 -19.82
CA ASP A 312 -19.44 8.72 -21.08
C ASP A 312 -20.04 7.34 -21.28
N TYR A 313 -20.10 6.58 -20.18
CA TYR A 313 -20.34 5.16 -20.17
C TYR A 313 -21.40 4.81 -19.13
N GLU A 314 -22.19 3.79 -19.44
CA GLU A 314 -23.12 3.16 -18.53
C GLU A 314 -22.88 1.64 -18.49
N VAL A 315 -23.02 1.04 -17.31
CA VAL A 315 -22.92 -0.41 -17.11
C VAL A 315 -24.01 -0.88 -16.16
N VAL A 316 -24.71 -1.96 -16.53
CA VAL A 316 -25.71 -2.59 -15.66
C VAL A 316 -25.01 -3.58 -14.75
N LEU A 317 -25.12 -3.37 -13.43
CA LEU A 317 -24.42 -4.18 -12.45
C LEU A 317 -25.07 -5.57 -12.28
N PRO A 318 -24.28 -6.61 -11.94
CA PRO A 318 -24.83 -7.92 -11.63
C PRO A 318 -25.93 -7.87 -10.57
N ASN A 319 -27.02 -8.61 -10.79
CA ASN A 319 -28.08 -8.74 -9.79
C ASN A 319 -27.74 -9.84 -8.77
N VAL A 320 -26.61 -9.65 -8.07
CA VAL A 320 -26.10 -10.55 -7.04
C VAL A 320 -26.02 -9.81 -5.71
N ASP A 321 -26.45 -10.45 -4.63
CA ASP A 321 -26.40 -9.87 -3.29
C ASP A 321 -24.96 -9.52 -2.88
N GLY A 322 -24.77 -8.33 -2.30
CA GLY A 322 -23.44 -7.80 -1.97
C GLY A 322 -22.80 -6.95 -3.07
N THR A 323 -23.38 -6.92 -4.29
CA THR A 323 -22.85 -6.09 -5.38
C THR A 323 -23.02 -4.61 -5.09
N LYS A 324 -21.88 -3.90 -5.08
CA LYS A 324 -21.79 -2.44 -5.09
C LYS A 324 -20.57 -2.05 -5.92
N PHE A 325 -20.74 -1.08 -6.80
CA PHE A 325 -19.63 -0.49 -7.56
C PHE A 325 -19.60 1.02 -7.28
N GLU A 326 -18.40 1.57 -7.30
CA GLU A 326 -18.15 3.00 -7.12
C GLU A 326 -17.25 3.51 -8.25
N ALA A 327 -17.70 4.56 -8.92
CA ALA A 327 -16.87 5.33 -9.84
C ALA A 327 -16.07 6.35 -9.03
N LYS A 328 -14.75 6.30 -9.15
CA LYS A 328 -13.81 7.12 -8.40
C LYS A 328 -13.24 8.23 -9.26
N GLY A 329 -13.53 9.48 -8.89
CA GLY A 329 -12.93 10.68 -9.46
C GLY A 329 -11.64 11.05 -8.74
N ASN A 330 -10.76 11.78 -9.41
CA ASN A 330 -9.47 12.22 -8.89
C ASN A 330 -9.55 13.68 -8.41
N THR A 331 -9.04 13.96 -7.21
CA THR A 331 -9.04 15.31 -6.63
C THR A 331 -8.24 16.31 -7.46
N PHE A 332 -7.19 15.86 -8.13
CA PHE A 332 -6.41 16.73 -9.03
C PHE A 332 -7.22 17.19 -10.24
N ASP A 333 -8.13 16.36 -10.75
CA ASP A 333 -9.01 16.76 -11.86
C ASP A 333 -10.02 17.82 -11.42
N ILE A 334 -10.51 17.76 -10.17
CA ILE A 334 -11.33 18.84 -9.60
C ILE A 334 -10.51 20.14 -9.53
N MET A 335 -9.25 20.07 -9.08
CA MET A 335 -8.38 21.25 -9.02
C MET A 335 -8.18 21.88 -10.39
N ASP A 336 -8.03 21.08 -11.44
CA ASP A 336 -7.91 21.57 -12.82
C ASP A 336 -9.20 22.22 -13.31
N LYS A 337 -10.36 21.60 -13.06
CA LYS A 337 -11.67 22.20 -13.34
C LYS A 337 -11.84 23.55 -12.64
N ILE A 338 -11.47 23.63 -11.35
CA ILE A 338 -11.50 24.87 -10.57
C ILE A 338 -10.61 25.94 -11.21
N ILE A 339 -9.36 25.60 -11.52
CA ILE A 339 -8.37 26.54 -12.05
C ILE A 339 -8.82 27.06 -13.41
N ASN A 340 -9.27 26.17 -14.30
CA ASN A 340 -9.77 26.54 -15.63
C ASN A 340 -11.01 27.43 -15.53
N ALA A 341 -11.96 27.09 -14.66
CA ALA A 341 -13.17 27.89 -14.47
C ALA A 341 -12.87 29.28 -13.87
N LEU A 342 -11.90 29.41 -12.95
CA LEU A 342 -11.44 30.71 -12.45
C LEU A 342 -10.80 31.57 -13.56
N GLU A 343 -10.08 30.94 -14.48
CA GLU A 343 -9.50 31.60 -15.66
C GLU A 343 -10.51 31.83 -16.80
N GLN A 344 -11.78 31.45 -16.61
CA GLN A 344 -12.81 31.46 -17.66
C GLN A 344 -12.37 30.68 -18.90
N LYS A 345 -11.78 29.50 -18.72
CA LYS A 345 -11.39 28.60 -19.78
C LYS A 345 -12.08 27.25 -19.68
N ASP A 346 -12.30 26.62 -20.82
CA ASP A 346 -12.63 25.20 -20.89
C ASP A 346 -11.37 24.32 -20.75
N ALA A 347 -11.54 23.00 -20.86
CA ALA A 347 -10.44 22.04 -20.80
C ALA A 347 -9.44 22.16 -21.96
N ASP A 348 -9.88 22.71 -23.11
CA ASP A 348 -9.07 22.92 -24.31
C ASP A 348 -8.37 24.29 -24.32
N GLY A 349 -8.63 25.12 -23.30
CA GLY A 349 -8.05 26.45 -23.13
C GLY A 349 -8.77 27.57 -23.87
N ASN A 350 -9.97 27.33 -24.39
CA ASN A 350 -10.81 28.37 -25.01
C ASN A 350 -11.58 29.16 -23.96
N ASP A 351 -11.83 30.43 -24.25
CA ASP A 351 -12.58 31.31 -23.35
C ASP A 351 -14.06 30.88 -23.25
N ILE A 352 -14.56 30.79 -22.02
CA ILE A 352 -15.96 30.48 -21.72
C ILE A 352 -16.68 31.69 -21.09
N PRO A 353 -18.01 31.84 -21.32
CA PRO A 353 -18.80 32.86 -20.65
C PRO A 353 -18.73 32.75 -19.12
N ASN A 354 -18.69 33.89 -18.43
CA ASN A 354 -18.65 33.95 -16.96
C ASN A 354 -19.77 33.15 -16.27
N ALA A 355 -20.95 33.06 -16.88
CA ALA A 355 -22.06 32.28 -16.35
C ALA A 355 -21.73 30.78 -16.28
N LEU A 356 -21.13 30.22 -17.33
CA LEU A 356 -20.70 28.82 -17.37
C LEU A 356 -19.53 28.57 -16.41
N ALA A 357 -18.57 29.49 -16.36
CA ALA A 357 -17.48 29.41 -15.40
C ALA A 357 -17.97 29.38 -13.94
N THR A 358 -18.99 30.19 -13.61
CA THR A 358 -19.57 30.21 -12.26
C THR A 358 -20.35 28.93 -11.94
N GLU A 359 -21.02 28.34 -12.93
CA GLU A 359 -21.71 27.05 -12.81
C GLU A 359 -20.71 25.93 -12.54
N GLU A 360 -19.63 25.85 -13.33
CA GLU A 360 -18.55 24.87 -13.16
C GLU A 360 -17.86 25.00 -11.80
N LEU A 361 -17.60 26.24 -11.34
CA LEU A 361 -17.05 26.47 -9.99
C LEU A 361 -18.00 25.99 -8.90
N THR A 362 -19.31 26.17 -9.08
CA THR A 362 -20.32 25.74 -8.10
C THR A 362 -20.41 24.22 -8.02
N GLU A 363 -20.31 23.53 -9.16
CA GLU A 363 -20.24 22.07 -9.20
C GLU A 363 -18.93 21.56 -8.59
N SER A 364 -17.80 22.12 -9.02
CA SER A 364 -16.48 21.78 -8.49
C SER A 364 -16.36 22.04 -6.99
N LEU A 365 -17.05 23.05 -6.45
CA LEU A 365 -17.13 23.27 -5.00
C LEU A 365 -17.82 22.12 -4.25
N LYS A 366 -18.82 21.46 -4.85
CA LYS A 366 -19.44 20.27 -4.25
C LYS A 366 -18.47 19.09 -4.31
N LEU A 367 -17.82 18.91 -5.46
CA LEU A 367 -16.87 17.81 -5.65
C LEU A 367 -15.66 17.92 -4.71
N ILE A 368 -15.11 19.13 -4.50
CA ILE A 368 -13.99 19.33 -3.56
C ILE A 368 -14.42 19.10 -2.10
N GLN A 369 -15.68 19.35 -1.75
CA GLN A 369 -16.23 18.97 -0.44
C GLN A 369 -16.28 17.44 -0.29
N THR A 370 -16.78 16.74 -1.30
CA THR A 370 -16.79 15.27 -1.32
C THR A 370 -15.37 14.69 -1.27
N ALA A 371 -14.40 15.30 -1.95
CA ALA A 371 -13.00 14.93 -1.87
C ALA A 371 -12.40 15.17 -0.47
N ASN A 372 -12.73 16.28 0.19
CA ASN A 372 -12.33 16.54 1.58
C ASN A 372 -12.92 15.50 2.54
N ASP A 373 -14.20 15.15 2.37
CA ASP A 373 -14.86 14.10 3.15
C ASP A 373 -14.22 12.72 2.94
N ALA A 374 -13.85 12.40 1.70
CA ALA A 374 -13.10 11.18 1.37
C ALA A 374 -11.72 11.18 2.08
N ALA A 375 -10.96 12.27 2.00
CA ALA A 375 -9.69 12.41 2.71
C ALA A 375 -9.85 12.32 4.24
N ASN A 376 -10.92 12.88 4.81
CA ASN A 376 -11.26 12.73 6.23
C ASN A 376 -11.54 11.27 6.60
N SER A 377 -12.33 10.56 5.79
CA SER A 377 -12.62 9.14 5.97
C SER A 377 -11.35 8.30 5.88
N GLY A 378 -10.50 8.55 4.88
CA GLY A 378 -9.19 7.92 4.73
C GLY A 378 -8.30 8.15 5.96
N HIS A 379 -8.20 9.39 6.44
CA HIS A 379 -7.45 9.73 7.65
C HIS A 379 -7.99 8.97 8.87
N ALA A 380 -9.31 8.88 9.04
CA ALA A 380 -9.92 8.13 10.14
C ALA A 380 -9.58 6.63 10.08
N LYS A 381 -9.58 6.04 8.88
CA LYS A 381 -9.14 4.65 8.67
C LYS A 381 -7.66 4.46 9.03
N LEU A 382 -6.79 5.37 8.59
CA LEU A 382 -5.37 5.38 8.97
C LEU A 382 -5.21 5.44 10.49
N GLY A 383 -5.95 6.32 11.18
CA GLY A 383 -5.95 6.40 12.65
C GLY A 383 -6.37 5.08 13.31
N GLY A 384 -7.37 4.39 12.76
CA GLY A 384 -7.77 3.05 13.20
C GLY A 384 -6.65 2.00 13.03
N ARG A 385 -5.99 1.99 11.86
CA ARG A 385 -4.84 1.11 11.58
C ARG A 385 -3.66 1.43 12.51
N ASN A 386 -3.36 2.71 12.72
CA ASN A 386 -2.30 3.16 13.63
C ASN A 386 -2.53 2.64 15.04
N LYS A 387 -3.77 2.70 15.53
CA LYS A 387 -4.09 2.17 16.86
C LYS A 387 -3.88 0.66 16.96
N VAL A 388 -4.17 -0.09 15.89
CA VAL A 388 -3.91 -1.53 15.83
C VAL A 388 -2.40 -1.83 15.90
N PHE A 389 -1.56 -1.07 15.21
CA PHE A 389 -0.11 -1.23 15.29
C PHE A 389 0.46 -0.84 16.65
N GLU A 390 -0.02 0.25 17.26
CA GLU A 390 0.38 0.67 18.61
C GLU A 390 0.09 -0.43 19.65
N ILE A 391 -1.13 -0.98 19.67
CA ILE A 391 -1.50 -2.08 20.57
C ILE A 391 -0.67 -3.33 20.29
N SER A 392 -0.39 -3.61 19.01
CA SER A 392 0.41 -4.76 18.62
C SER A 392 1.87 -4.61 19.07
N LEU A 393 2.44 -3.41 18.96
CA LEU A 393 3.77 -3.09 19.44
C LEU A 393 3.87 -3.35 20.94
N GLU A 394 2.97 -2.77 21.75
CA GLU A 394 2.94 -2.97 23.20
C GLU A 394 2.92 -4.46 23.57
N ARG A 395 2.08 -5.25 22.88
CA ARG A 395 1.95 -6.69 23.11
C ARG A 395 3.22 -7.46 22.71
N VAL A 396 3.79 -7.15 21.54
CA VAL A 396 5.00 -7.80 21.01
C VAL A 396 6.21 -7.47 21.89
N SER A 397 6.41 -6.21 22.26
CA SER A 397 7.48 -5.77 23.17
C SER A 397 7.35 -6.40 24.55
N ALA A 398 6.12 -6.52 25.09
CA ALA A 398 5.88 -7.20 26.35
C ALA A 398 6.22 -8.70 26.29
N LYS A 399 5.86 -9.39 25.20
CA LYS A 399 6.22 -10.80 24.97
C LYS A 399 7.72 -10.98 24.76
N HIS A 400 8.36 -10.10 24.01
CA HIS A 400 9.81 -10.10 23.83
C HIS A 400 10.52 -9.98 25.19
N THR A 401 10.11 -9.01 26.02
CA THR A 401 10.61 -8.83 27.38
C THR A 401 10.34 -10.05 28.27
N LEU A 402 9.17 -10.68 28.15
CA LEU A 402 8.84 -11.89 28.89
C LEU A 402 9.77 -13.05 28.51
N PHE A 403 10.02 -13.28 27.22
CA PHE A 403 10.95 -14.32 26.77
C PHE A 403 12.39 -14.03 27.20
N GLN A 404 12.83 -12.76 27.16
CA GLN A 404 14.13 -12.35 27.71
C GLN A 404 14.26 -12.67 29.20
N LYS A 405 13.21 -12.39 29.99
CA LYS A 405 13.16 -12.74 31.42
C LYS A 405 13.18 -14.24 31.64
N MET A 406 12.35 -14.99 30.93
CA MET A 406 12.33 -16.46 31.01
C MET A 406 13.69 -17.05 30.63
N ASN A 407 14.36 -16.51 29.61
CA ASN A 407 15.69 -16.93 29.21
C ASN A 407 16.71 -16.65 30.33
N THR A 408 16.65 -15.46 30.93
CA THR A 408 17.53 -15.11 32.06
C THR A 408 17.25 -15.94 33.31
N GLU A 409 15.99 -16.28 33.61
CA GLU A 409 15.64 -17.12 34.76
C GLU A 409 16.05 -18.59 34.57
N ILE A 410 15.98 -19.09 33.33
CA ILE A 410 16.24 -20.50 33.01
C ILE A 410 17.74 -20.74 32.73
N ASN A 411 18.39 -19.84 32.00
CA ASN A 411 19.77 -19.96 31.56
C ASN A 411 20.73 -19.04 32.34
N GLY A 412 20.24 -18.07 33.10
CA GLY A 412 21.10 -17.13 33.83
C GLY A 412 21.75 -17.76 35.05
N ALA A 413 23.06 -17.61 35.16
CA ALA A 413 23.83 -18.21 36.23
C ALA A 413 23.71 -17.42 37.55
N ASP A 414 23.49 -18.12 38.68
CA ASP A 414 23.50 -17.48 40.00
C ASP A 414 24.93 -17.13 40.40
N LEU A 415 25.33 -15.90 40.09
CA LEU A 415 26.67 -15.39 40.36
C LEU A 415 27.02 -15.40 41.85
N THR A 416 26.03 -15.30 42.75
CA THR A 416 26.28 -15.32 44.20
C THR A 416 26.67 -16.73 44.63
N LYS A 417 25.90 -17.72 44.19
CA LYS A 417 26.22 -19.13 44.44
C LYS A 417 27.56 -19.51 43.79
N LEU A 418 27.80 -19.10 42.56
CA LEU A 418 29.05 -19.38 41.84
C LEU A 418 30.26 -18.73 42.49
N ALA A 419 30.14 -17.53 43.05
CA ALA A 419 31.21 -16.89 43.80
C ALA A 419 31.58 -17.71 45.05
N VAL A 420 30.59 -18.28 45.74
CA VAL A 420 30.82 -19.18 46.89
C VAL A 420 31.48 -20.48 46.43
N GLU A 421 31.00 -21.10 45.35
CA GLU A 421 31.60 -22.31 44.77
C GLU A 421 33.06 -22.07 44.33
N ALA A 422 33.33 -20.94 43.67
CA ALA A 422 34.68 -20.53 43.26
C ALA A 422 35.63 -20.42 44.45
N LYS A 423 35.17 -19.82 45.56
CA LYS A 423 35.95 -19.69 46.79
C LYS A 423 36.18 -21.04 47.47
N ALA A 424 35.17 -21.91 47.51
CA ALA A 424 35.32 -23.26 48.01
C ALA A 424 36.32 -24.09 47.18
N LEU A 425 36.31 -23.91 45.85
CA LEU A 425 37.23 -24.56 44.93
C LEU A 425 38.68 -24.10 45.17
N GLU A 426 38.90 -22.79 45.36
CA GLU A 426 40.21 -22.21 45.70
C GLU A 426 40.78 -22.81 47.00
N ILE A 427 39.95 -22.95 48.03
CA ILE A 427 40.32 -23.60 49.30
C ILE A 427 40.68 -25.08 49.07
N THR A 428 39.90 -25.77 48.24
CA THR A 428 40.10 -27.20 47.95
C THR A 428 41.39 -27.44 47.18
N TYR A 429 41.71 -26.61 46.19
CA TYR A 429 43.01 -26.62 45.51
C TYR A 429 44.17 -26.46 46.50
N THR A 430 44.07 -25.47 47.39
CA THR A 430 45.11 -25.21 48.40
C THR A 430 45.31 -26.42 49.32
N ALA A 431 44.22 -27.06 49.76
CA ALA A 431 44.27 -28.27 50.57
C ALA A 431 44.86 -29.48 49.81
N MET A 432 44.55 -29.62 48.52
CA MET A 432 45.11 -30.66 47.66
C MET A 432 46.61 -30.49 47.46
N TYR A 433 47.08 -29.27 47.18
CA TYR A 433 48.52 -28.98 47.08
C TYR A 433 49.26 -29.28 48.39
N ALA A 434 48.68 -28.94 49.54
CA ALA A 434 49.25 -29.31 50.84
C ALA A 434 49.34 -30.83 51.03
N THR A 435 48.32 -31.58 50.58
CA THR A 435 48.29 -33.04 50.65
C THR A 435 49.31 -33.69 49.70
N ILE A 436 49.41 -33.19 48.47
CA ILE A 436 50.43 -33.58 47.49
C ILE A 436 51.82 -33.40 48.08
N ASN A 437 52.12 -32.21 48.61
CA ASN A 437 53.40 -31.91 49.25
C ASN A 437 53.70 -32.85 50.42
N LYS A 438 52.71 -33.18 51.24
CA LYS A 438 52.86 -34.13 52.37
C LYS A 438 53.11 -35.56 51.89
N ILE A 439 52.45 -36.01 50.82
CA ILE A 439 52.69 -37.33 50.20
C ILE A 439 54.11 -37.38 49.61
N HIS A 440 54.57 -36.33 48.94
CA HIS A 440 55.94 -36.25 48.43
C HIS A 440 56.98 -36.30 49.55
N GLN A 441 56.75 -35.60 50.67
CA GLN A 441 57.62 -35.65 51.84
C GLN A 441 57.68 -37.05 52.47
N LEU A 442 56.55 -37.73 52.64
CA LEU A 442 56.49 -39.10 53.19
C LEU A 442 57.07 -40.16 52.23
N SER A 443 56.94 -39.94 50.93
CA SER A 443 57.53 -40.78 49.88
C SER A 443 59.06 -40.72 49.91
N LEU A 444 59.65 -39.51 50.01
CA LEU A 444 61.09 -39.35 50.13
C LEU A 444 61.65 -40.02 51.39
N VAL A 445 60.97 -39.88 52.52
CA VAL A 445 61.40 -40.47 53.80
C VAL A 445 61.42 -42.01 53.76
N ASN A 446 60.55 -42.64 52.98
CA ASN A 446 60.55 -44.09 52.76
C ASN A 446 61.54 -44.57 51.69
N PHE A 447 62.12 -43.67 50.89
CA PHE A 447 63.16 -43.98 49.90
C PHE A 447 64.58 -43.79 50.45
N VAL A 448 64.71 -43.10 51.59
CA VAL A 448 65.99 -42.78 52.28
C VAL A 448 66.24 -43.69 53.50
N ARG A 449 65.35 -44.66 53.76
CA ARG A 449 65.62 -45.82 54.63
C ARG A 449 65.71 -47.06 53.75
#